data_AF-A0A926D6K2-F1
#
_entry.id   AF-A0A926D6K2-F1
#
_cell.length_a   1.000
_cell.length_b   1.000
_cell.length_c   1.000
_cell.angle_alpha   90.00
_cell.angle_beta   90.00
_cell.angle_gamma   90.00
#
_symmetry.space_group_name_H-M   'P 1'
#
loop_
_entity.id
_entity.type
_entity.pdbx_description
1 polymer ?
#
loop_
_entity_poly.entity_id
_entity_poly.type
_entity_poly.pdbx_seq_one_letter_code
_entity_poly.pdbx_strand_id
1 'polypeptide(L)'
;MIIAAIAFLSLAIIFLITHMDIEAAVGALGVGVLLLIIGLIKKKRSSYKSEHPCSICNQKLPKLVRSQIGDGEICSACSRICLHSMLATTDEVKAAWERNHERLKKFEESRVVKSPLSGRIVLDTEHKWAYISQKRHLKKEPIVFSFSEIEGYQIESAGEHTVTKKMGGFTRAVVGGTLFGTAGAIVGASTAKEQIKTRGGIPILYVNLKIMNLRTTDSIAHPPVGANRILNSMMNQ
;
A
#
# COMPACT_ATOMS: atom_id res chain seq x y z
N MET A 1 -41.30 10.46 -11.22
CA MET A 1 -40.79 11.79 -11.65
C MET A 1 -40.19 12.61 -10.50
N ILE A 2 -40.79 12.63 -9.30
CA ILE A 2 -40.31 13.46 -8.16
C ILE A 2 -38.90 13.07 -7.65
N ILE A 3 -38.56 11.78 -7.63
CA ILE A 3 -37.25 11.29 -7.15
C ILE A 3 -36.10 11.70 -8.08
N ALA A 4 -36.35 11.73 -9.39
CA ALA A 4 -35.36 12.18 -10.39
C ALA A 4 -35.10 13.69 -10.28
N ALA A 5 -36.15 14.49 -10.02
CA ALA A 5 -36.01 15.94 -9.82
C ALA A 5 -35.17 16.27 -8.56
N ILE A 6 -35.32 15.51 -7.47
CA ILE A 6 -34.52 15.69 -6.24
C ILE A 6 -33.05 15.30 -6.44
N ALA A 7 -32.78 14.25 -7.23
CA ALA A 7 -31.42 13.83 -7.56
C ALA A 7 -30.69 14.85 -8.44
N PHE A 8 -31.38 15.44 -9.42
CA PHE A 8 -30.80 16.51 -10.27
C PHE A 8 -30.55 17.80 -9.48
N LEU A 9 -31.46 18.17 -8.58
CA LEU A 9 -31.29 19.35 -7.73
C LEU A 9 -30.10 19.19 -6.78
N SER A 10 -29.86 18.00 -6.26
CA SER A 10 -28.74 17.73 -5.34
C SER A 10 -27.37 17.69 -6.05
N LEU A 11 -27.29 17.22 -7.29
CA LEU A 11 -26.06 17.32 -8.09
C LEU A 11 -25.74 18.76 -8.53
N ALA A 12 -26.74 19.54 -8.92
CA ALA A 12 -26.56 20.95 -9.29
C ALA A 12 -26.05 21.80 -8.11
N ILE A 13 -26.59 21.57 -6.90
CA ILE A 13 -26.15 22.25 -5.68
C ILE A 13 -24.72 21.85 -5.29
N ILE A 14 -24.35 20.57 -5.44
CA ILE A 14 -22.97 20.11 -5.18
C ILE A 14 -21.98 20.77 -6.15
N PHE A 15 -22.34 20.88 -7.44
CA PHE A 15 -21.51 21.52 -8.47
C PHE A 15 -21.33 23.03 -8.22
N LEU A 16 -22.39 23.72 -7.78
CA LEU A 16 -22.33 25.13 -7.37
C LEU A 16 -21.41 25.33 -6.15
N ILE A 17 -21.47 24.44 -5.14
CA ILE A 17 -20.66 24.55 -3.91
C ILE A 17 -19.17 24.25 -4.15
N THR A 18 -18.81 23.41 -5.13
CA THR A 18 -17.40 23.10 -5.43
C THR A 18 -16.70 24.17 -6.27
N HIS A 19 -17.44 25.10 -6.88
CA HIS A 19 -16.90 26.11 -7.80
C HIS A 19 -17.21 27.56 -7.41
N MET A 20 -18.02 27.80 -6.36
CA MET A 20 -18.33 29.15 -5.84
C MET A 20 -17.59 29.46 -4.53
N ASP A 21 -17.16 30.71 -4.37
CA ASP A 21 -16.67 31.24 -3.08
C ASP A 21 -17.76 31.15 -1.99
N ILE A 22 -17.33 30.82 -0.77
CA ILE A 22 -18.20 30.53 0.38
C ILE A 22 -19.13 31.72 0.71
N GLU A 23 -18.65 32.95 0.56
CA GLU A 23 -19.42 34.19 0.76
C GLU A 23 -20.66 34.26 -0.16
N ALA A 24 -20.50 33.88 -1.43
CA ALA A 24 -21.60 33.89 -2.42
C ALA A 24 -22.62 32.77 -2.14
N ALA A 25 -22.16 31.61 -1.64
CA ALA A 25 -23.04 30.50 -1.29
C ALA A 25 -23.91 30.80 -0.05
N VAL A 26 -23.40 31.56 0.92
CA VAL A 26 -24.16 32.01 2.10
C VAL A 26 -25.27 32.97 1.70
N GLY A 27 -25.00 33.90 0.77
CA GLY A 27 -25.99 34.86 0.28
C GLY A 27 -27.15 34.22 -0.50
N ALA A 28 -26.87 33.17 -1.29
CA ALA A 28 -27.88 32.55 -2.15
C ALA A 28 -28.79 31.53 -1.42
N LEU A 29 -28.25 30.77 -0.45
CA LEU A 29 -28.97 29.68 0.21
C LEU A 29 -29.47 30.06 1.61
N GLY A 30 -28.91 31.11 2.21
CA GLY A 30 -29.12 31.46 3.60
C GLY A 30 -28.41 30.48 4.56
N VAL A 31 -27.95 31.01 5.68
CA VAL A 31 -27.13 30.27 6.67
C VAL A 31 -27.83 28.98 7.14
N GLY A 32 -29.15 29.00 7.29
CA GLY A 32 -29.94 27.84 7.73
C GLY A 32 -29.90 26.65 6.77
N VAL A 33 -30.05 26.88 5.46
CA VAL A 33 -30.00 25.81 4.44
C VAL A 33 -28.58 25.31 4.26
N LEU A 34 -27.59 26.21 4.32
CA LEU A 34 -26.18 25.83 4.26
C LEU A 34 -25.78 24.93 5.44
N LEU A 35 -26.21 25.26 6.67
CA LEU A 35 -25.98 24.42 7.85
C LEU A 35 -26.71 23.07 7.76
N LEU A 36 -27.89 23.03 7.15
CA LEU A 36 -28.65 21.79 6.92
C LEU A 36 -27.96 20.90 5.89
N ILE A 37 -27.42 21.47 4.81
CA ILE A 37 -26.61 20.77 3.80
C ILE A 37 -25.29 20.29 4.40
N ILE A 38 -24.57 21.14 5.16
CA ILE A 38 -23.35 20.74 5.89
C ILE A 38 -23.68 19.63 6.89
N GLY A 39 -24.83 19.70 7.57
CA GLY A 39 -25.35 18.67 8.46
C GLY A 39 -25.61 17.35 7.72
N LEU A 40 -26.20 17.38 6.53
CA LEU A 40 -26.41 16.20 5.68
C LEU A 40 -25.09 15.64 5.11
N ILE A 41 -24.12 16.50 4.77
CA ILE A 41 -22.77 16.10 4.32
C ILE A 41 -21.98 15.47 5.49
N LYS A 42 -22.05 16.05 6.70
CA LYS A 42 -21.46 15.47 7.92
C LYS A 42 -22.15 14.16 8.31
N LYS A 43 -23.47 14.06 8.15
CA LYS A 43 -24.24 12.82 8.34
C LYS A 43 -23.89 11.74 7.30
N LYS A 44 -23.46 12.12 6.10
CA LYS A 44 -22.89 11.20 5.08
C LYS A 44 -21.44 10.79 5.34
N ARG A 45 -20.72 11.45 6.26
CA ARG A 45 -19.33 11.12 6.65
C ARG A 45 -19.21 10.31 7.95
N SER A 46 -20.31 9.96 8.60
CA SER A 46 -20.30 9.11 9.81
C SER A 46 -21.39 8.05 9.75
N SER A 47 -20.97 6.79 9.90
CA SER A 47 -21.81 5.58 9.97
C SER A 47 -22.40 5.07 8.66
N TYR A 48 -21.62 4.24 7.95
CA TYR A 48 -22.18 3.33 6.96
C TYR A 48 -21.58 1.93 7.17
N LYS A 49 -22.44 1.01 7.61
CA LYS A 49 -22.15 -0.32 8.19
C LYS A 49 -21.82 -1.31 7.06
N SER A 50 -20.64 -1.93 7.07
CA SER A 50 -20.37 -3.19 6.37
C SER A 50 -20.83 -4.34 7.27
N GLU A 51 -21.52 -5.35 6.73
CA GLU A 51 -22.10 -6.42 7.55
C GLU A 51 -21.10 -7.48 8.02
N HIS A 52 -19.93 -7.60 7.37
CA HIS A 52 -18.91 -8.57 7.77
C HIS A 52 -17.59 -7.88 8.15
N PRO A 53 -17.00 -8.24 9.31
CA PRO A 53 -15.69 -7.76 9.74
C PRO A 53 -14.56 -8.43 8.95
N CYS A 54 -13.35 -7.87 9.02
CA CYS A 54 -12.15 -8.47 8.43
C CYS A 54 -11.92 -9.89 8.98
N SER A 55 -11.78 -10.89 8.10
CA SER A 55 -11.59 -12.30 8.52
C SER A 55 -10.30 -12.55 9.33
N ILE A 56 -9.36 -11.60 9.35
CA ILE A 56 -8.07 -11.72 10.05
C ILE A 56 -8.08 -10.96 11.38
N CYS A 57 -8.43 -9.67 11.36
CA CYS A 57 -8.29 -8.79 12.53
C CYS A 57 -9.63 -8.34 13.15
N ASN A 58 -10.76 -8.82 12.62
CA ASN A 58 -12.12 -8.47 13.05
C ASN A 58 -12.49 -6.98 13.01
N GLN A 59 -11.62 -6.12 12.45
CA GLN A 59 -11.91 -4.71 12.24
C GLN A 59 -12.96 -4.52 11.14
N LYS A 60 -13.78 -3.47 11.25
CA LYS A 60 -14.81 -3.15 10.25
C LYS A 60 -14.15 -2.84 8.90
N LEU A 61 -14.64 -3.48 7.84
CA LEU A 61 -14.12 -3.28 6.48
C LEU A 61 -14.72 -2.01 5.83
N PRO A 62 -13.90 -1.11 5.27
CA PRO A 62 -14.42 -0.05 4.41
C PRO A 62 -14.95 -0.67 3.10
N LYS A 63 -16.16 -0.34 2.66
CA LYS A 63 -16.80 -0.95 1.45
C LYS A 63 -15.95 -0.84 0.16
N LEU A 64 -15.06 0.14 0.03
CA LEU A 64 -14.22 0.34 -1.16
C LEU A 64 -12.77 -0.19 -1.04
N VAL A 65 -12.34 -0.65 0.15
CA VAL A 65 -10.93 -1.02 0.39
C VAL A 65 -10.86 -2.35 1.12
N ARG A 66 -11.38 -3.38 0.47
CA ARG A 66 -11.30 -4.78 0.89
C ARG A 66 -10.61 -5.62 -0.19
N SER A 67 -9.85 -6.61 0.24
CA SER A 67 -9.23 -7.60 -0.64
C SER A 67 -9.96 -8.92 -0.46
N GLN A 68 -10.34 -9.57 -1.57
CA GLN A 68 -10.89 -10.91 -1.55
C GLN A 68 -9.74 -11.92 -1.41
N ILE A 69 -9.93 -12.93 -0.56
CA ILE A 69 -9.09 -14.13 -0.47
C ILE A 69 -9.94 -15.39 -0.69
N GLY A 70 -9.33 -16.58 -0.66
CA GLY A 70 -9.97 -17.83 -1.08
C GLY A 70 -11.28 -18.14 -0.35
N ASP A 71 -11.38 -17.80 0.94
CA ASP A 71 -12.51 -18.11 1.81
C ASP A 71 -12.99 -16.89 2.64
N GLY A 72 -12.58 -15.66 2.29
CA GLY A 72 -12.88 -14.49 3.12
C GLY A 72 -12.59 -13.13 2.51
N GLU A 73 -12.94 -12.07 3.25
CA GLU A 73 -12.65 -10.67 2.92
C GLU A 73 -11.75 -10.05 3.98
N ILE A 74 -10.68 -9.36 3.55
CA ILE A 74 -9.67 -8.81 4.46
C ILE A 74 -9.41 -7.32 4.21
N CYS A 75 -8.98 -6.62 5.25
CA CYS A 75 -8.68 -5.19 5.17
C CYS A 75 -7.33 -4.92 4.47
N SER A 76 -7.12 -3.69 4.00
CA SER A 76 -5.87 -3.28 3.35
C SER A 76 -4.60 -3.45 4.21
N ALA A 77 -4.75 -3.53 5.54
CA ALA A 77 -3.61 -3.76 6.42
C ALA A 77 -3.23 -5.26 6.40
N CYS A 78 -4.22 -6.14 6.56
CA CYS A 78 -4.02 -7.58 6.57
C CYS A 78 -3.62 -8.13 5.20
N SER A 79 -4.08 -7.53 4.10
CA SER A 79 -3.72 -7.98 2.74
C SER A 79 -2.25 -7.76 2.38
N ARG A 80 -1.51 -6.91 3.11
CA ARG A 80 -0.11 -6.62 2.83
C ARG A 80 0.81 -7.84 2.89
N ILE A 81 0.46 -8.87 3.65
CA ILE A 81 1.30 -10.08 3.77
C ILE A 81 1.03 -11.10 2.64
N CYS A 82 -0.01 -10.90 1.83
CA CYS A 82 -0.49 -11.86 0.84
C CYS A 82 -0.91 -11.21 -0.50
N LEU A 83 -0.34 -10.07 -0.87
CA LEU A 83 -0.77 -9.28 -2.05
C LEU A 83 -0.80 -10.08 -3.35
N HIS A 84 0.05 -11.11 -3.49
CA HIS A 84 0.14 -11.96 -4.69
C HIS A 84 -0.41 -13.37 -4.46
N SER A 85 -1.22 -13.56 -3.40
CA SER A 85 -1.77 -14.86 -2.99
C SER A 85 -3.29 -14.78 -2.83
N MET A 86 -3.99 -14.40 -3.91
CA MET A 86 -5.45 -14.18 -3.89
C MET A 86 -6.27 -15.43 -3.54
N LEU A 87 -5.69 -16.62 -3.71
CA LEU A 87 -6.32 -17.90 -3.35
C LEU A 87 -5.97 -18.38 -1.94
N ALA A 88 -5.20 -17.60 -1.17
CA ALA A 88 -4.83 -17.96 0.19
C ALA A 88 -6.07 -18.09 1.07
N THR A 89 -6.05 -19.02 2.01
CA THR A 89 -7.12 -19.17 3.00
C THR A 89 -6.93 -18.19 4.15
N THR A 90 -8.00 -17.96 4.90
CA THR A 90 -8.00 -17.11 6.09
C THR A 90 -6.98 -17.63 7.12
N ASP A 91 -6.86 -18.95 7.25
CA ASP A 91 -5.94 -19.58 8.21
C ASP A 91 -4.48 -19.42 7.80
N GLU A 92 -4.15 -19.52 6.51
CA GLU A 92 -2.80 -19.26 6.01
C GLU A 92 -2.37 -17.81 6.27
N VAL A 93 -3.26 -16.84 6.00
CA VAL A 93 -2.99 -15.43 6.23
C VAL A 93 -2.87 -15.12 7.72
N LYS A 94 -3.68 -15.74 8.58
CA LYS A 94 -3.55 -15.63 10.05
C LYS A 94 -2.22 -16.17 10.53
N ALA A 95 -1.82 -17.38 10.10
CA ALA A 95 -0.55 -17.98 10.49
C ALA A 95 0.65 -17.14 10.07
N ALA A 96 0.58 -16.49 8.90
CA ALA A 96 1.62 -15.57 8.44
C ALA A 96 1.71 -14.32 9.32
N TRP A 97 0.57 -13.71 9.69
CA TRP A 97 0.54 -12.56 10.60
C TRP A 97 0.97 -12.93 12.02
N GLU A 98 0.57 -14.09 12.53
CA GLU A 98 1.00 -14.59 13.84
C GLU A 98 2.52 -14.73 13.91
N ARG A 99 3.14 -15.36 12.90
CA ARG A 99 4.60 -15.40 12.79
C ARG A 99 5.22 -14.01 12.72
N ASN A 100 4.61 -13.09 11.97
CA ASN A 100 5.08 -11.71 11.89
C ASN A 100 5.07 -11.02 13.26
N HIS A 101 3.96 -11.17 14.00
CA HIS A 101 3.80 -10.63 15.35
C HIS A 101 4.85 -11.19 16.32
N GLU A 102 5.11 -12.50 16.25
CA GLU A 102 6.15 -13.14 17.06
C GLU A 102 7.55 -12.64 16.72
N ARG A 103 7.88 -12.54 15.43
CA ARG A 103 9.16 -12.00 14.97
C ARG A 103 9.34 -10.57 15.45
N LEU A 104 8.32 -9.73 15.30
CA LEU A 104 8.39 -8.33 15.71
C LEU A 104 8.60 -8.19 17.22
N LYS A 105 7.98 -9.04 18.05
CA LYS A 105 8.20 -9.05 19.51
C LYS A 105 9.64 -9.41 19.89
N LYS A 106 10.29 -10.26 19.10
CA LYS A 106 11.67 -10.75 19.31
C LYS A 106 12.71 -9.98 18.50
N PHE A 107 12.30 -8.98 17.73
CA PHE A 107 13.18 -8.31 16.78
C PHE A 107 14.17 -7.42 17.52
N GLU A 108 15.47 -7.68 17.31
CA GLU A 108 16.55 -6.91 17.88
C GLU A 108 17.24 -6.08 16.80
N GLU A 109 17.07 -4.75 16.86
CA GLU A 109 17.68 -3.84 15.91
C GLU A 109 19.21 -3.85 16.05
N SER A 110 19.90 -4.51 15.12
CA SER A 110 21.37 -4.54 15.08
C SER A 110 21.94 -3.49 14.14
N ARG A 111 21.24 -3.19 13.04
CA ARG A 111 21.70 -2.22 12.03
C ARG A 111 20.54 -1.53 11.33
N VAL A 112 20.68 -0.21 11.15
CA VAL A 112 19.76 0.59 10.34
C VAL A 112 20.47 1.20 9.14
N VAL A 113 20.00 0.88 7.94
CA VAL A 113 20.41 1.50 6.68
C VAL A 113 19.47 2.66 6.40
N LYS A 114 20.00 3.88 6.43
CA LYS A 114 19.26 5.13 6.23
C LYS A 114 20.12 6.17 5.51
N SER A 115 19.46 7.10 4.83
CA SER A 115 20.05 8.31 4.26
C SER A 115 19.15 9.50 4.57
N PRO A 116 19.64 10.76 4.44
CA PRO A 116 18.79 11.92 4.59
C PRO A 116 17.56 11.84 3.66
N LEU A 117 16.37 12.12 4.19
CA LEU A 117 15.10 12.13 3.45
C LEU A 117 14.73 10.78 2.78
N SER A 118 15.32 9.67 3.22
CA SER A 118 15.07 8.34 2.67
C SER A 118 14.20 7.48 3.60
N GLY A 119 13.57 6.44 3.05
CA GLY A 119 13.12 5.28 3.80
C GLY A 119 14.29 4.56 4.48
N ARG A 120 13.98 3.53 5.26
CA ARG A 120 14.93 2.77 6.07
C ARG A 120 14.78 1.29 5.84
N ILE A 121 15.91 0.59 5.91
CA ILE A 121 15.96 -0.87 6.05
C ILE A 121 16.53 -1.13 7.44
N VAL A 122 15.77 -1.82 8.28
CA VAL A 122 16.15 -2.15 9.65
C VAL A 122 16.44 -3.64 9.70
N LEU A 123 17.60 -4.00 10.24
CA LEU A 123 18.11 -5.35 10.27
C LEU A 123 18.23 -5.83 11.71
N ASP A 124 17.94 -7.11 11.86
CA ASP A 124 18.32 -7.98 12.95
C ASP A 124 19.25 -9.04 12.35
N THR A 125 20.56 -8.86 12.56
CA THR A 125 21.58 -9.75 11.99
C THR A 125 21.71 -11.06 12.76
N GLU A 126 21.27 -11.11 14.01
CA GLU A 126 21.32 -12.33 14.82
C GLU A 126 20.26 -13.32 14.36
N HIS A 127 19.00 -12.86 14.25
CA HIS A 127 17.90 -13.68 13.76
C HIS A 127 17.80 -13.76 12.23
N LYS A 128 18.68 -13.03 11.50
CA LYS A 128 18.62 -12.85 10.05
C LYS A 128 17.25 -12.36 9.57
N TRP A 129 16.71 -11.34 10.24
CA TRP A 129 15.45 -10.70 9.91
C TRP A 129 15.65 -9.25 9.47
N ALA A 130 14.71 -8.73 8.70
CA ALA A 130 14.65 -7.33 8.34
C ALA A 130 13.21 -6.85 8.17
N TYR A 131 13.03 -5.54 8.23
CA TYR A 131 11.85 -4.89 7.72
C TYR A 131 12.22 -3.55 7.06
N ILE A 132 11.31 -3.05 6.23
CA ILE A 132 11.46 -1.74 5.58
C ILE A 132 10.41 -0.76 6.11
N SER A 133 10.78 0.51 6.22
CA SER A 133 9.88 1.53 6.75
C SER A 133 10.15 2.92 6.17
N GLN A 134 9.09 3.70 5.98
CA GLN A 134 9.16 5.10 5.58
C GLN A 134 9.42 6.07 6.74
N LYS A 135 9.15 5.64 7.98
CA LYS A 135 9.15 6.52 9.15
C LYS A 135 9.93 5.90 10.29
N ARG A 136 10.47 6.76 11.17
CA ARG A 136 11.09 6.32 12.42
C ARG A 136 10.10 5.63 13.35
N HIS A 137 8.84 6.10 13.37
CA HIS A 137 7.75 5.50 14.13
C HIS A 137 6.79 4.80 13.18
N LEU A 138 6.55 3.52 13.45
CA LEU A 138 5.70 2.64 12.66
C LEU A 138 4.24 2.97 12.95
N LYS A 139 3.52 3.52 11.97
CA LYS A 139 2.06 3.76 12.07
C LYS A 139 1.25 2.46 11.92
N LYS A 140 1.85 1.48 11.27
CA LYS A 140 1.31 0.14 11.04
C LYS A 140 2.43 -0.82 11.34
N GLU A 141 2.05 -2.01 11.78
CA GLU A 141 3.01 -3.10 11.94
C GLU A 141 3.78 -3.35 10.64
N PRO A 142 5.11 -3.39 10.67
CA PRO A 142 5.92 -3.72 9.51
C PRO A 142 5.86 -5.22 9.23
N ILE A 143 6.16 -5.60 7.99
CA ILE A 143 6.37 -7.01 7.64
C ILE A 143 7.82 -7.33 7.98
N VAL A 144 8.02 -8.17 8.99
CA VAL A 144 9.31 -8.68 9.42
C VAL A 144 9.58 -9.99 8.68
N PHE A 145 10.49 -9.93 7.71
CA PHE A 145 10.86 -11.05 6.86
C PHE A 145 12.25 -11.56 7.18
N SER A 146 12.46 -12.87 7.00
CA SER A 146 13.81 -13.46 7.02
C SER A 146 14.54 -13.16 5.72
N PHE A 147 15.87 -13.10 5.78
CA PHE A 147 16.71 -12.95 4.58
C PHE A 147 16.44 -14.04 3.53
N SER A 148 16.16 -15.26 3.99
CA SER A 148 15.80 -16.41 3.14
C SER A 148 14.43 -16.30 2.47
N GLU A 149 13.56 -15.42 2.97
CA GLU A 149 12.22 -15.18 2.40
C GLU A 149 12.26 -14.15 1.26
N ILE A 150 13.42 -13.53 0.98
CA ILE A 150 13.58 -12.59 -0.12
C ILE A 150 13.73 -13.37 -1.42
N GLU A 151 12.73 -13.25 -2.30
CA GLU A 151 12.78 -13.86 -3.63
C GLU A 151 13.44 -12.94 -4.66
N GLY A 152 13.45 -11.63 -4.39
CA GLY A 152 14.09 -10.64 -5.24
C GLY A 152 13.67 -9.23 -4.86
N TYR A 153 14.27 -8.23 -5.52
CA TYR A 153 13.89 -6.83 -5.34
C TYR A 153 14.04 -6.04 -6.63
N GLN A 154 13.37 -4.90 -6.69
CA GLN A 154 13.44 -3.96 -7.80
C GLN A 154 13.44 -2.52 -7.29
N ILE A 155 14.19 -1.63 -7.96
CA ILE A 155 14.11 -0.19 -7.73
C ILE A 155 13.59 0.45 -9.01
N GLU A 156 12.49 1.18 -8.92
CA GLU A 156 11.86 1.89 -10.05
C GLU A 156 11.78 3.38 -9.73
N SER A 157 11.87 4.24 -10.76
CA SER A 157 11.57 5.66 -10.61
C SER A 157 10.13 5.91 -11.06
N ALA A 158 9.24 6.24 -10.13
CA ALA A 158 7.90 6.68 -10.47
C ALA A 158 7.99 8.09 -11.08
N GLY A 159 7.73 8.21 -12.39
CA GLY A 159 7.73 9.49 -13.10
C GLY A 159 8.26 9.46 -14.54
N GLU A 160 9.22 8.59 -14.89
CA GLU A 160 9.62 8.26 -16.28
C GLU A 160 10.71 7.16 -16.31
N HIS A 161 10.68 6.36 -17.39
CA HIS A 161 11.53 5.23 -17.84
C HIS A 161 12.33 4.41 -16.80
N THR A 162 11.86 3.17 -16.63
CA THR A 162 12.31 2.14 -15.69
C THR A 162 13.65 1.50 -16.06
N VAL A 163 14.53 1.30 -15.07
CA VAL A 163 15.70 0.41 -15.18
C VAL A 163 15.43 -0.85 -14.34
N THR A 164 15.40 -2.02 -14.97
CA THR A 164 15.21 -3.32 -14.30
C THR A 164 16.50 -4.13 -14.33
N LYS A 165 17.01 -4.57 -13.16
CA LYS A 165 17.85 -5.77 -13.07
C LYS A 165 17.01 -6.91 -12.49
N LYS A 166 16.75 -7.94 -13.31
CA LYS A 166 16.12 -9.20 -12.89
C LYS A 166 17.20 -10.23 -12.57
N MET A 167 17.17 -10.81 -11.38
CA MET A 167 17.72 -12.15 -11.14
C MET A 167 16.63 -12.95 -10.44
N GLY A 168 16.19 -14.05 -11.05
CA GLY A 168 15.19 -14.96 -10.49
C GLY A 168 13.79 -14.87 -11.10
N GLY A 169 13.47 -15.81 -11.98
CA GLY A 169 12.30 -16.71 -11.84
C GLY A 169 10.85 -16.19 -11.77
N PHE A 170 10.53 -14.90 -11.90
CA PHE A 170 9.15 -14.46 -12.11
C PHE A 170 9.02 -13.53 -13.31
N THR A 171 8.37 -14.05 -14.35
CA THR A 171 8.19 -13.43 -15.65
C THR A 171 7.03 -12.43 -15.60
N ARG A 172 7.32 -11.17 -15.94
CA ARG A 172 6.40 -10.10 -16.40
C ARG A 172 5.53 -9.51 -15.25
N ALA A 173 5.66 -8.24 -14.88
CA ALA A 173 5.43 -7.06 -15.71
C ALA A 173 5.92 -5.77 -15.04
N VAL A 174 6.42 -4.84 -15.85
CA VAL A 174 6.52 -3.43 -15.50
C VAL A 174 6.16 -2.65 -16.75
N VAL A 175 5.12 -1.83 -16.67
CA VAL A 175 4.97 -0.66 -17.54
C VAL A 175 4.52 0.48 -16.63
N GLY A 176 5.31 1.54 -16.63
CA GLY A 176 4.99 2.77 -15.92
C GLY A 176 3.64 3.34 -16.34
N GLY A 177 2.97 3.96 -15.38
CA GLY A 177 1.70 4.62 -15.59
C GLY A 177 0.75 4.28 -14.45
N THR A 178 0.41 5.31 -13.69
CA THR A 178 -0.53 5.31 -12.56
C THR A 178 -0.02 4.69 -11.26
N LEU A 179 0.08 5.57 -10.26
CA LEU A 179 -0.17 5.27 -8.86
C LEU A 179 -1.15 4.10 -8.70
N PHE A 180 -0.67 2.88 -8.40
CA PHE A 180 -1.56 1.75 -8.14
C PHE A 180 -2.26 1.91 -6.77
N GLY A 181 -3.36 2.65 -6.79
CA GLY A 181 -4.55 2.29 -6.05
C GLY A 181 -5.22 1.10 -6.74
N THR A 182 -5.64 0.12 -5.94
CA THR A 182 -6.57 -0.98 -6.23
C THR A 182 -6.47 -1.66 -7.61
N ALA A 183 -5.92 -2.89 -7.60
CA ALA A 183 -5.97 -3.90 -8.66
C ALA A 183 -5.02 -3.73 -9.86
N GLY A 184 -3.92 -4.51 -9.79
CA GLY A 184 -3.26 -5.27 -10.86
C GLY A 184 -3.04 -4.70 -12.26
N ALA A 185 -1.80 -4.77 -12.75
CA ALA A 185 -1.54 -5.07 -14.15
C ALA A 185 -0.22 -5.83 -14.33
N ILE A 186 -0.34 -7.06 -14.84
CA ILE A 186 0.73 -7.89 -15.40
C ILE A 186 0.62 -7.80 -16.93
N VAL A 187 1.67 -7.42 -17.68
CA VAL A 187 2.23 -8.07 -18.91
C VAL A 187 3.60 -7.43 -19.23
N GLY A 188 4.54 -8.19 -19.78
CA GLY A 188 5.94 -7.78 -19.96
C GLY A 188 6.48 -7.90 -21.38
N ALA A 189 7.57 -7.19 -21.61
CA ALA A 189 8.43 -7.28 -22.78
C ALA A 189 9.91 -7.18 -22.35
N SER A 190 10.77 -7.72 -23.19
CA SER A 190 12.14 -8.17 -22.91
C SER A 190 13.19 -7.06 -22.84
N THR A 191 14.33 -7.41 -22.21
CA THR A 191 15.71 -6.95 -22.51
C THR A 191 16.04 -5.45 -22.57
N ALA A 192 16.88 -4.98 -21.63
CA ALA A 192 18.18 -4.35 -21.91
C ALA A 192 18.88 -3.90 -20.61
N LYS A 193 20.21 -3.90 -20.64
CA LYS A 193 21.14 -3.53 -19.57
C LYS A 193 21.51 -2.07 -19.79
N GLU A 194 21.11 -1.13 -18.92
CA GLU A 194 21.61 0.24 -19.04
C GLU A 194 21.70 0.98 -17.70
N GLN A 195 22.80 1.72 -17.55
CA GLN A 195 23.04 2.69 -16.50
C GLN A 195 22.45 4.03 -16.95
N ILE A 196 21.52 4.65 -16.21
CA ILE A 196 21.08 6.00 -16.55
C ILE A 196 20.87 6.84 -15.27
N LYS A 197 21.46 8.06 -15.32
CA LYS A 197 21.26 9.18 -14.40
C LYS A 197 19.83 9.70 -14.52
N THR A 198 19.07 9.79 -13.44
CA THR A 198 17.72 10.40 -13.49
C THR A 198 17.71 11.76 -12.79
N ARG A 199 17.32 12.81 -13.52
CA ARG A 199 16.81 14.07 -12.98
C ARG A 199 15.28 13.99 -13.03
N GLY A 200 14.62 13.80 -11.88
CA GLY A 200 13.15 13.82 -11.75
C GLY A 200 12.50 12.43 -11.68
N GLY A 201 11.83 12.13 -10.57
CA GLY A 201 11.16 10.86 -10.28
C GLY A 201 11.35 10.44 -8.82
N ILE A 202 10.34 9.82 -8.21
CA ILE A 202 10.45 9.26 -6.85
C ILE A 202 10.94 7.81 -6.97
N PRO A 203 12.17 7.47 -6.54
CA PRO A 203 12.62 6.09 -6.56
C PRO A 203 11.85 5.27 -5.53
N ILE A 204 11.37 4.09 -5.90
CA ILE A 204 10.63 3.15 -5.05
C ILE A 204 11.36 1.81 -5.09
N LEU A 205 11.70 1.29 -3.92
CA LEU A 205 12.20 -0.06 -3.73
C LEU A 205 11.02 -0.99 -3.44
N TYR A 206 10.93 -2.06 -4.22
CA TYR A 206 10.03 -3.18 -4.05
C TYR A 206 10.85 -4.40 -3.61
N VAL A 207 10.44 -5.07 -2.54
CA VAL A 207 11.04 -6.33 -2.07
C VAL A 207 9.99 -7.41 -2.16
N ASN A 208 10.24 -8.42 -3.00
CA ASN A 208 9.37 -9.57 -3.19
C ASN A 208 9.71 -10.63 -2.14
N LEU A 209 8.68 -11.06 -1.43
CA LEU A 209 8.80 -11.93 -0.27
C LEU A 209 7.94 -13.18 -0.46
N LYS A 210 8.48 -14.32 -0.01
CA LYS A 210 7.74 -15.57 0.16
C LYS A 210 7.74 -15.96 1.64
N ILE A 211 6.65 -15.65 2.33
CA ILE A 211 6.43 -15.94 3.74
C ILE A 211 5.56 -17.19 3.82
N MET A 212 6.14 -18.32 4.26
CA MET A 212 5.53 -19.65 4.11
C MET A 212 5.20 -19.97 2.64
N ASN A 213 3.92 -20.16 2.33
CA ASN A 213 3.37 -20.37 1.00
C ASN A 213 2.78 -19.07 0.40
N LEU A 214 2.81 -17.95 1.13
CA LEU A 214 2.27 -16.67 0.68
C LEU A 214 3.35 -15.84 0.00
N ARG A 215 3.01 -15.29 -1.17
CA ARG A 215 3.82 -14.29 -1.88
C ARG A 215 3.24 -12.90 -1.66
N THR A 216 4.13 -11.94 -1.43
CA THR A 216 3.78 -10.52 -1.32
C THR A 216 4.95 -9.62 -1.75
N THR A 217 4.70 -8.32 -1.84
CA THR A 217 5.72 -7.30 -2.06
C THR A 217 5.58 -6.21 -1.01
N ASP A 218 6.64 -5.92 -0.26
CA ASP A 218 6.71 -4.70 0.56
C ASP A 218 7.47 -3.61 -0.20
N SER A 219 7.16 -2.33 0.08
CA SER A 219 7.82 -1.23 -0.63
C SER A 219 8.12 0.00 0.23
N ILE A 220 9.18 0.70 -0.15
CA ILE A 220 9.54 2.02 0.38
C ILE A 220 9.91 2.97 -0.77
N ALA A 221 9.41 4.20 -0.70
CA ALA A 221 9.86 5.30 -1.53
C ALA A 221 11.15 5.91 -0.96
N HIS A 222 11.96 6.52 -1.83
CA HIS A 222 13.28 7.04 -1.51
C HIS A 222 14.12 6.00 -0.74
N PRO A 223 14.43 4.83 -1.31
CA PRO A 223 15.25 3.84 -0.61
C PRO A 223 16.61 4.44 -0.21
N PRO A 224 17.19 4.01 0.93
CA PRO A 224 18.46 4.53 1.38
C PRO A 224 19.59 4.18 0.40
N VAL A 225 20.61 5.01 0.36
CA VAL A 225 21.79 4.78 -0.49
C VAL A 225 22.43 3.43 -0.09
N GLY A 226 22.66 2.58 -1.09
CA GLY A 226 23.22 1.24 -0.89
C GLY A 226 22.20 0.16 -0.49
N ALA A 227 20.89 0.44 -0.58
CA ALA A 227 19.83 -0.55 -0.35
C ALA A 227 20.03 -1.85 -1.16
N ASN A 228 20.40 -1.74 -2.44
CA ASN A 228 20.70 -2.87 -3.32
C ASN A 228 21.85 -3.75 -2.79
N ARG A 229 22.94 -3.15 -2.29
CA ARG A 229 24.08 -3.88 -1.73
C ARG A 229 23.67 -4.65 -0.48
N ILE A 230 22.83 -4.04 0.35
CA ILE A 230 22.34 -4.66 1.59
C ILE A 230 21.40 -5.82 1.27
N LEU A 231 20.44 -5.65 0.35
CA LEU A 231 19.54 -6.74 -0.07
C LEU A 231 20.30 -7.89 -0.74
N ASN A 232 21.28 -7.59 -1.60
CA ASN A 232 22.17 -8.61 -2.15
C ASN A 232 22.92 -9.37 -1.05
N SER A 233 23.38 -8.66 -0.01
CA SER A 233 24.07 -9.31 1.11
C SER A 233 23.13 -10.20 1.92
N MET A 234 21.86 -9.81 2.10
CA MET A 234 20.85 -10.65 2.77
C MET A 234 20.58 -11.94 1.99
N MET A 235 20.34 -11.82 0.68
CA MET A 235 19.99 -12.97 -0.19
C MET A 235 21.11 -14.01 -0.35
N ASN A 236 22.35 -13.67 0.00
CA ASN A 236 23.52 -14.56 -0.12
C ASN A 236 23.97 -15.19 1.23
N GLN A 237 23.16 -15.06 2.29
CA GLN A 237 23.43 -15.56 3.65
C GLN A 237 22.49 -16.69 4.06
#